data_AF-A0A8H3PE39-F1
#
_entry.id   AF-A0A8H3PE39-F1
#
_cell.length_a   1.000
_cell.length_b   1.000
_cell.length_c   1.000
_cell.angle_alpha   90.00
_cell.angle_beta   90.00
_cell.angle_gamma   90.00
#
_symmetry.space_group_name_H-M   'P 1'
#
loop_
_entity.id
_entity.type
_entity.pdbx_description
1 polymer ?
#
loop_
_entity_poly.entity_id
_entity_poly.type
_entity_poly.pdbx_seq_one_letter_code
_entity_poly.pdbx_strand_id
1 'polypeptide(L)'
;MPAQPKDLIRKILFDGIQFVATPEHLERLARADISQIAPFVKTITFVAAPKCWPLTFEGFREVVLAQAIQKYESDPQNWNGWDSSYASDRAGHQKLIKRQWNGKFPLPDDQIRVGFEKYHDDALAAKGVLLGEELRTTWTDALRALQNVHNLRFTSPEYDEFDHLHLPVQPDCVIRPHHHDQSHRREKCRRVAAPVGDALFAAGIACLADANVKGQVLDVACAMTGQFWWKTLPGWEKLDLGQVQTFTFQPEVRSIGEDLYIFEGLGAIAERAADAVAVVLKKCGGSLENFTYEGDCPIQWPGEEVINLPKLRDLTLGGGSIRSRNLRTWMAKMPSLQLFELSYTDLGDHMYSGWLDVFDAIRNHPKGMSVHFNQIAANDGNDISLYYHTDAFEERLEDQEAEDPLYDIDRSLSLYLSGKIEYNATLRAWLGQGD
;
A
#
# COMPACT_ATOMS: atom_id res chain seq x y z
N MET A 1 -7.93 -8.39 40.09
CA MET A 1 -9.16 -9.20 39.97
C MET A 1 -9.23 -9.75 38.55
N PRO A 2 -9.45 -11.06 38.33
CA PRO A 2 -9.60 -11.60 36.98
C PRO A 2 -10.84 -10.97 36.31
N ALA A 3 -10.72 -10.59 35.04
CA ALA A 3 -11.82 -10.00 34.27
C ALA A 3 -13.02 -10.97 34.22
N GLN A 4 -14.24 -10.46 34.40
CA GLN A 4 -15.42 -11.31 34.31
C GLN A 4 -15.56 -11.88 32.90
N PRO A 5 -16.08 -13.11 32.71
CA PRO A 5 -16.18 -13.76 31.40
C PRO A 5 -16.89 -12.91 30.33
N LYS A 6 -17.85 -12.07 30.71
CA LYS A 6 -18.55 -11.14 29.82
C LYS A 6 -17.66 -10.02 29.29
N ASP A 7 -16.72 -9.54 30.11
CA ASP A 7 -15.77 -8.49 29.70
C ASP A 7 -14.70 -9.04 28.76
N LEU A 8 -14.35 -10.33 28.91
CA LEU A 8 -13.44 -11.01 27.97
C LEU A 8 -14.09 -11.16 26.58
N ILE A 9 -15.35 -11.57 26.52
CA ILE A 9 -16.10 -11.69 25.26
C ILE A 9 -16.23 -10.32 24.59
N ARG A 10 -16.58 -9.27 25.33
CA ARG A 10 -16.68 -7.90 24.80
C ARG A 10 -15.34 -7.39 24.28
N LYS A 11 -14.25 -7.67 25.00
CA LYS A 11 -12.90 -7.32 24.56
C LYS A 11 -12.53 -7.99 23.23
N ILE A 12 -12.94 -9.23 23.02
CA ILE A 12 -12.67 -9.95 21.76
C ILE A 12 -13.57 -9.41 20.63
N LEU A 13 -14.86 -9.20 20.90
CA LEU A 13 -15.83 -8.77 19.88
C LEU A 13 -15.66 -7.32 19.45
N PHE A 14 -15.17 -6.45 20.34
CA PHE A 14 -15.09 -5.01 20.12
C PHE A 14 -13.65 -4.46 20.16
N ASP A 15 -12.63 -5.28 19.87
CA ASP A 15 -11.24 -4.80 19.77
C ASP A 15 -11.06 -3.80 18.59
N GLY A 16 -11.92 -3.89 17.58
CA GLY A 16 -11.92 -2.98 16.43
C GLY A 16 -13.32 -2.51 16.02
N ILE A 17 -13.38 -1.34 15.36
CA ILE A 17 -14.59 -0.78 14.74
C ILE A 17 -14.26 -0.23 13.35
N GLN A 18 -15.22 -0.35 12.43
CA GLN A 18 -15.09 0.16 11.06
C GLN A 18 -15.99 1.37 10.83
N PHE A 19 -15.39 2.41 10.25
CA PHE A 19 -16.06 3.64 9.84
C PHE A 19 -16.16 3.63 8.32
N VAL A 20 -17.32 3.24 7.79
CA VAL A 20 -17.57 3.10 6.35
C VAL A 20 -18.38 4.30 5.86
N ALA A 21 -17.90 4.97 4.82
CA ALA A 21 -18.53 6.17 4.27
C ALA A 21 -19.76 5.86 3.40
N THR A 22 -20.80 5.27 4.00
CA THR A 22 -22.09 4.96 3.34
C THR A 22 -23.26 5.45 4.19
N PRO A 23 -24.42 5.78 3.58
CA PRO A 23 -25.59 6.24 4.33
C PRO A 23 -26.01 5.28 5.45
N GLU A 24 -26.06 3.98 5.15
CA GLU A 24 -26.47 2.95 6.12
C GLU A 24 -25.53 2.87 7.33
N HIS A 25 -24.21 2.90 7.11
CA HIS A 25 -23.24 2.84 8.21
C HIS A 25 -23.25 4.11 9.04
N LEU A 26 -23.47 5.27 8.40
CA LEU A 26 -23.58 6.53 9.11
C LEU A 26 -24.81 6.56 10.02
N GLU A 27 -25.97 6.12 9.52
CA GLU A 27 -27.21 6.02 10.29
C GLU A 27 -27.07 5.04 11.46
N ARG A 28 -26.41 3.89 11.24
CA ARG A 28 -26.11 2.91 12.29
C ARG A 28 -25.20 3.50 13.37
N LEU A 29 -24.13 4.20 12.98
CA LEU A 29 -23.19 4.82 13.91
C LEU A 29 -23.87 5.93 14.73
N ALA A 30 -24.70 6.76 14.10
CA ALA A 30 -25.44 7.84 14.76
C ALA A 30 -26.45 7.33 15.81
N ARG A 31 -26.98 6.11 15.63
CA ARG A 31 -27.92 5.47 16.57
C ARG A 31 -27.24 4.61 17.63
N ALA A 32 -25.98 4.24 17.43
CA ALA A 32 -25.26 3.35 18.32
C ALA A 32 -24.80 4.07 19.58
N ASP A 33 -24.97 3.43 20.75
CA ASP A 33 -24.35 3.90 21.99
C ASP A 33 -22.89 3.44 22.06
N ILE A 34 -22.01 4.18 21.39
CA ILE A 34 -20.57 3.88 21.29
C ILE A 34 -19.87 3.85 22.65
N SER A 35 -20.43 4.53 23.66
CA SER A 35 -19.86 4.55 25.02
C SER A 35 -19.80 3.16 25.65
N GLN A 36 -20.71 2.24 25.27
CA GLN A 36 -20.75 0.88 25.81
C GLN A 36 -19.59 -0.01 25.33
N ILE A 37 -19.05 0.30 24.15
CA ILE A 37 -17.96 -0.47 23.53
C ILE A 37 -16.62 0.25 23.61
N ALA A 38 -16.61 1.56 23.84
CA ALA A 38 -15.42 2.40 23.88
C ALA A 38 -14.25 1.88 24.74
N PRO A 39 -14.47 1.26 25.93
CA PRO A 39 -13.37 0.71 26.72
C PRO A 39 -12.63 -0.47 26.06
N PHE A 40 -13.25 -1.12 25.07
CA PHE A 40 -12.75 -2.32 24.42
C PHE A 40 -12.10 -2.04 23.06
N VAL A 41 -12.51 -0.95 22.39
CA VAL A 41 -12.03 -0.59 21.06
C VAL A 41 -10.61 -0.06 21.12
N LYS A 42 -9.70 -0.73 20.40
CA LYS A 42 -8.31 -0.32 20.20
C LYS A 42 -8.00 0.05 18.78
N THR A 43 -8.76 -0.47 17.82
CA THR A 43 -8.53 -0.26 16.40
C THR A 43 -9.71 0.45 15.76
N ILE A 44 -9.44 1.53 15.03
CA ILE A 44 -10.40 2.18 14.16
C ILE A 44 -9.93 2.03 12.72
N THR A 45 -10.80 1.50 11.87
CA THR A 45 -10.54 1.36 10.45
C THR A 45 -11.50 2.22 9.65
N PHE A 46 -10.97 3.23 8.97
CA PHE A 46 -11.69 4.01 7.98
C PHE A 46 -11.69 3.24 6.66
N VAL A 47 -12.88 2.94 6.14
CA VAL A 47 -13.05 2.12 4.92
C VAL A 47 -13.72 2.96 3.84
N ALA A 48 -13.12 2.96 2.65
CA ALA A 48 -13.70 3.65 1.49
C ALA A 48 -15.08 3.06 1.14
N ALA A 49 -15.95 3.87 0.54
CA ALA A 49 -17.20 3.33 0.03
C ALA A 49 -16.91 2.29 -1.07
N PRO A 50 -17.60 1.14 -1.10
CA PRO A 50 -17.41 0.10 -2.12
C PRO A 50 -17.90 0.50 -3.52
N LYS A 51 -18.52 1.68 -3.66
CA LYS A 51 -19.01 2.19 -4.94
C LYS A 51 -18.29 3.49 -5.26
N CYS A 52 -17.67 3.51 -6.43
CA CYS A 52 -16.74 4.54 -6.86
C CYS A 52 -17.44 5.47 -7.85
N TRP A 53 -17.72 6.71 -7.42
CA TRP A 53 -18.37 7.71 -8.28
C TRP A 53 -17.58 8.11 -9.55
N PRO A 54 -16.24 7.91 -9.67
CA PRO A 54 -15.54 8.16 -10.93
C PRO A 54 -15.78 7.10 -12.02
N LEU A 55 -16.41 5.96 -11.69
CA LEU A 55 -16.62 4.90 -12.67
C LEU A 55 -17.59 5.35 -13.77
N THR A 56 -17.14 5.28 -15.02
CA THR A 56 -17.97 5.58 -16.19
C THR A 56 -18.82 4.37 -16.60
N PHE A 57 -19.84 4.59 -17.42
CA PHE A 57 -20.64 3.49 -18.00
C PHE A 57 -19.77 2.47 -18.74
N GLU A 58 -18.80 2.92 -19.54
CA GLU A 58 -17.88 2.03 -20.26
C GLU A 58 -17.00 1.23 -19.30
N GLY A 59 -16.44 1.88 -18.26
CA GLY A 59 -15.66 1.18 -17.24
C GLY A 59 -16.50 0.14 -16.49
N PHE A 60 -17.74 0.49 -16.14
CA PHE A 60 -18.70 -0.43 -15.52
C PHE A 60 -19.00 -1.62 -16.45
N ARG A 61 -19.25 -1.36 -17.73
CA ARG A 61 -19.50 -2.38 -18.76
C ARG A 61 -18.30 -3.32 -18.92
N GLU A 62 -17.08 -2.81 -18.87
CA GLU A 62 -15.85 -3.61 -18.91
C GLU A 62 -15.70 -4.52 -17.68
N VAL A 63 -15.93 -4.01 -16.47
CA VAL A 63 -15.88 -4.80 -15.23
C VAL A 63 -16.93 -5.90 -15.25
N VAL A 64 -18.18 -5.57 -15.59
CA VAL A 64 -19.27 -6.53 -15.66
C VAL A 64 -19.05 -7.57 -16.76
N LEU A 65 -18.42 -7.18 -17.89
CA LEU A 65 -18.00 -8.14 -18.92
C LEU A 65 -16.97 -9.13 -18.37
N ALA A 66 -15.91 -8.63 -17.74
CA ALA A 66 -14.85 -9.46 -17.19
C ALA A 66 -15.43 -10.48 -16.19
N GLN A 67 -16.35 -10.05 -15.33
CA GLN A 67 -17.06 -10.93 -14.40
C GLN A 67 -17.90 -12.01 -15.10
N ALA A 68 -18.59 -11.66 -16.19
CA ALA A 68 -19.36 -12.62 -16.97
C ALA A 68 -18.45 -13.66 -17.65
N ILE A 69 -17.28 -13.23 -18.15
CA ILE A 69 -16.27 -14.10 -18.76
C ILE A 69 -15.65 -15.02 -17.71
N GLN A 70 -15.18 -14.50 -16.58
CA GLN A 70 -14.63 -15.28 -15.48
C GLN A 70 -15.61 -16.34 -14.98
N LYS A 71 -16.89 -15.97 -14.84
CA LYS A 71 -17.94 -16.92 -14.47
C LYS A 71 -18.08 -18.04 -15.51
N TYR A 72 -18.07 -17.71 -16.80
CA TYR A 72 -18.15 -18.69 -17.88
C TYR A 72 -16.96 -19.65 -17.85
N GLU A 73 -15.75 -19.15 -17.62
CA GLU A 73 -14.50 -19.94 -17.57
C GLU A 73 -14.39 -20.79 -16.30
N SER A 74 -14.96 -20.33 -15.18
CA SER A 74 -14.96 -21.06 -13.90
C SER A 74 -15.85 -22.31 -13.90
N ASP A 75 -16.75 -22.47 -14.88
CA ASP A 75 -17.60 -23.66 -15.00
C ASP A 75 -16.78 -24.82 -15.60
N PRO A 76 -16.62 -25.94 -14.88
CA PRO A 76 -15.85 -27.09 -15.36
C PRO A 76 -16.36 -27.68 -16.68
N GLN A 77 -17.64 -27.47 -17.01
CA GLN A 77 -18.23 -27.94 -18.28
C GLN A 77 -17.80 -27.07 -19.48
N ASN A 78 -17.40 -25.82 -19.22
CA ASN A 78 -16.96 -24.87 -20.24
C ASN A 78 -15.43 -24.83 -20.37
N TRP A 79 -14.70 -25.46 -19.44
CA TRP A 79 -13.25 -25.60 -19.47
C TRP A 79 -12.82 -26.48 -20.65
N ASN A 80 -12.29 -25.86 -21.70
CA ASN A 80 -11.92 -26.53 -22.95
C ASN A 80 -10.40 -26.57 -23.18
N GLY A 81 -9.60 -26.45 -22.11
CA GLY A 81 -8.13 -26.42 -22.21
C GLY A 81 -7.58 -25.16 -22.89
N TRP A 82 -8.36 -24.08 -22.93
CA TRP A 82 -7.89 -22.80 -23.43
C TRP A 82 -6.78 -22.27 -22.54
N ASP A 83 -5.70 -21.84 -23.18
CA ASP A 83 -4.63 -21.13 -22.52
C ASP A 83 -5.18 -19.78 -22.05
N SER A 84 -5.39 -19.65 -20.74
CA SER A 84 -5.90 -18.46 -20.04
C SER A 84 -5.17 -17.16 -20.42
N SER A 85 -3.97 -17.28 -21.02
CA SER A 85 -3.20 -16.18 -21.59
C SER A 85 -3.92 -15.42 -22.71
N TYR A 86 -4.84 -16.05 -23.47
CA TYR A 86 -5.53 -15.41 -24.61
C TYR A 86 -6.85 -14.73 -24.27
N ALA A 87 -7.46 -14.99 -23.11
CA ALA A 87 -8.64 -14.27 -22.62
C ALA A 87 -8.24 -12.98 -21.88
N SER A 88 -6.94 -12.73 -21.72
CA SER A 88 -6.38 -11.74 -20.81
C SER A 88 -6.39 -10.28 -21.28
N ASP A 89 -6.81 -9.99 -22.50
CA ASP A 89 -6.88 -8.62 -22.99
C ASP A 89 -8.20 -8.34 -23.73
N ARG A 90 -8.42 -7.08 -24.08
CA ARG A 90 -9.62 -6.64 -24.79
C ARG A 90 -9.82 -7.42 -26.10
N ALA A 91 -8.75 -7.81 -26.78
CA ALA A 91 -8.82 -8.60 -28.00
C ALA A 91 -9.20 -10.07 -27.72
N GLY A 92 -8.72 -10.62 -26.61
CA GLY A 92 -9.10 -11.90 -26.03
C GLY A 92 -10.59 -12.00 -25.72
N HIS A 93 -11.10 -11.04 -24.95
CA HIS A 93 -12.54 -10.92 -24.68
C HIS A 93 -13.36 -10.86 -25.98
N GLN A 94 -12.92 -10.08 -26.97
CA GLN A 94 -13.61 -9.99 -28.26
C GLN A 94 -13.59 -11.30 -29.04
N LYS A 95 -12.48 -12.06 -29.01
CA LYS A 95 -12.39 -13.39 -29.64
C LYS A 95 -13.32 -14.38 -28.95
N LEU A 96 -13.37 -14.37 -27.61
CA LEU A 96 -14.27 -15.22 -26.84
C LEU A 96 -15.74 -14.89 -27.15
N ILE A 97 -16.08 -13.60 -27.17
CA ILE A 97 -17.43 -13.12 -27.55
C ILE A 97 -17.83 -13.57 -28.96
N LYS A 98 -16.93 -13.44 -29.93
CA LYS A 98 -17.18 -13.92 -31.29
C LYS A 98 -17.44 -15.42 -31.35
N ARG A 99 -16.66 -16.21 -30.60
CA ARG A 99 -16.70 -17.68 -30.65
C ARG A 99 -17.88 -18.27 -29.86
N GLN A 100 -18.09 -17.82 -28.63
CA GLN A 100 -19.07 -18.44 -27.71
C GLN A 100 -20.44 -17.78 -27.78
N TRP A 101 -20.47 -16.47 -28.02
CA TRP A 101 -21.71 -15.69 -28.04
C TRP A 101 -22.05 -15.14 -29.43
N ASN A 102 -21.45 -15.69 -30.50
CA ASN A 102 -21.68 -15.27 -31.89
C ASN A 102 -21.51 -13.75 -32.11
N GLY A 103 -20.58 -13.13 -31.38
CA GLY A 103 -20.31 -11.69 -31.45
C GLY A 103 -21.26 -10.84 -30.60
N LYS A 104 -22.25 -11.43 -29.92
CA LYS A 104 -23.16 -10.72 -29.01
C LYS A 104 -22.59 -10.70 -27.61
N PHE A 105 -22.72 -9.57 -26.92
CA PHE A 105 -22.31 -9.45 -25.53
C PHE A 105 -23.12 -10.45 -24.68
N PRO A 106 -22.52 -11.13 -23.68
CA PRO A 106 -23.21 -12.13 -22.85
C PRO A 106 -24.33 -11.54 -21.97
N LEU A 107 -24.42 -10.21 -21.92
CA LEU A 107 -25.40 -9.42 -21.18
C LEU A 107 -26.04 -8.39 -22.12
N PRO A 108 -27.37 -8.22 -22.09
CA PRO A 108 -28.03 -7.16 -22.86
C PRO A 108 -27.61 -5.75 -22.41
N ASP A 109 -27.37 -4.83 -23.35
CA ASP A 109 -26.93 -3.46 -23.04
C ASP A 109 -27.94 -2.68 -22.15
N ASP A 110 -29.24 -2.99 -22.24
CA ASP A 110 -30.28 -2.44 -21.37
C ASP A 110 -30.13 -2.90 -19.92
N GLN A 111 -29.78 -4.17 -19.68
CA GLN A 111 -29.50 -4.67 -18.34
C GLN A 111 -28.24 -4.03 -17.74
N ILE A 112 -27.20 -3.85 -18.55
CA ILE A 112 -25.96 -3.17 -18.12
C ILE A 112 -26.25 -1.72 -17.76
N ARG A 113 -27.09 -1.03 -18.54
CA ARG A 113 -27.50 0.35 -18.27
C ARG A 113 -28.28 0.48 -16.97
N VAL A 114 -29.28 -0.36 -16.74
CA VAL A 114 -30.03 -0.37 -15.47
C VAL A 114 -29.10 -0.67 -14.28
N GLY A 115 -28.17 -1.62 -14.45
CA GLY A 115 -27.16 -1.92 -13.43
C GLY A 115 -26.24 -0.74 -13.13
N PHE A 116 -25.80 -0.02 -14.17
CA PHE A 116 -24.96 1.16 -14.03
C PHE A 116 -25.71 2.32 -13.35
N GLU A 117 -26.96 2.57 -13.73
CA GLU A 117 -27.78 3.61 -13.11
C GLU A 117 -27.92 3.37 -11.60
N LYS A 118 -28.27 2.13 -11.20
CA LYS A 118 -28.32 1.72 -9.78
C LYS A 118 -26.96 1.90 -9.08
N TYR A 119 -25.88 1.44 -9.71
CA TYR A 119 -24.53 1.61 -9.16
C TYR A 119 -24.17 3.08 -8.97
N HIS A 120 -24.47 3.90 -9.98
CA HIS A 120 -24.11 5.32 -10.02
C HIS A 120 -24.89 6.11 -8.98
N ASP A 121 -26.18 5.86 -8.83
CA ASP A 121 -27.02 6.47 -7.79
C ASP A 121 -26.47 6.17 -6.38
N ASP A 122 -26.12 4.90 -6.13
CA ASP A 122 -25.54 4.50 -4.86
C ASP A 122 -24.13 5.11 -4.63
N ALA A 123 -23.33 5.24 -5.69
CA ALA A 123 -22.01 5.87 -5.64
C ALA A 123 -22.11 7.38 -5.37
N LEU A 124 -23.11 8.05 -5.95
CA LEU A 124 -23.40 9.47 -5.70
C LEU A 124 -23.94 9.68 -4.28
N ALA A 125 -24.77 8.78 -3.76
CA ALA A 125 -25.21 8.82 -2.37
C ALA A 125 -24.02 8.69 -1.39
N ALA A 126 -23.11 7.74 -1.64
CA ALA A 126 -21.89 7.58 -0.85
C ALA A 126 -20.97 8.82 -0.95
N LYS A 127 -20.84 9.40 -2.14
CA LYS A 127 -20.11 10.67 -2.34
C LYS A 127 -20.71 11.81 -1.52
N GLY A 128 -22.04 11.93 -1.53
CA GLY A 128 -22.77 12.94 -0.76
C GLY A 128 -22.52 12.81 0.74
N VAL A 129 -22.51 11.57 1.25
CA VAL A 129 -22.15 11.27 2.65
C VAL A 129 -20.70 11.64 2.94
N LEU A 130 -19.75 11.18 2.14
CA LEU A 130 -18.32 11.39 2.39
C LEU A 130 -17.91 12.86 2.39
N LEU A 131 -18.52 13.66 1.51
CA LEU A 131 -18.26 15.11 1.41
C LEU A 131 -19.19 15.95 2.31
N GLY A 132 -20.11 15.31 3.03
CA GLY A 132 -21.12 15.98 3.84
C GLY A 132 -20.68 16.29 5.27
N GLU A 133 -21.28 17.32 5.87
CA GLU A 133 -21.04 17.69 7.27
C GLU A 133 -21.55 16.64 8.27
N GLU A 134 -22.57 15.87 7.90
CA GLU A 134 -23.16 14.82 8.76
C GLU A 134 -22.14 13.73 9.06
N LEU A 135 -21.36 13.30 8.06
CA LEU A 135 -20.28 12.34 8.26
C LEU A 135 -19.22 12.89 9.20
N ARG A 136 -18.77 14.13 8.94
CA ARG A 136 -17.76 14.77 9.79
C ARG A 136 -18.22 14.86 11.24
N THR A 137 -19.46 15.27 11.47
CA THR A 137 -20.04 15.39 12.81
C THR A 137 -20.12 14.03 13.49
N THR A 138 -20.75 13.05 12.84
CA THR A 138 -20.99 11.72 13.41
C THR A 138 -19.68 10.98 13.70
N TRP A 139 -18.72 11.00 12.77
CA TRP A 139 -17.41 10.37 12.97
C TRP A 139 -16.63 11.07 14.07
N THR A 140 -16.61 12.41 14.10
CA THR A 140 -15.92 13.16 15.16
C THR A 140 -16.50 12.85 16.54
N ASP A 141 -17.82 12.79 16.68
CA ASP A 141 -18.46 12.49 17.96
C ASP A 141 -18.21 11.05 18.41
N ALA A 142 -18.24 10.08 17.49
CA ALA A 142 -17.85 8.71 17.77
C ALA A 142 -16.37 8.62 18.20
N LEU A 143 -15.46 9.32 17.49
CA LEU A 143 -14.03 9.37 17.84
C LEU A 143 -13.79 9.97 19.23
N ARG A 144 -14.54 11.01 19.62
CA ARG A 144 -14.44 11.60 20.97
C ARG A 144 -14.85 10.62 22.07
N ALA A 145 -15.77 9.70 21.79
CA ALA A 145 -16.13 8.63 22.71
C ALA A 145 -15.06 7.53 22.77
N LEU A 146 -14.34 7.29 21.67
CA LEU A 146 -13.30 6.26 21.53
C LEU A 146 -11.91 6.79 21.91
N GLN A 147 -11.67 7.07 23.19
CA GLN A 147 -10.41 7.71 23.63
C GLN A 147 -9.20 6.77 23.77
N ASN A 148 -9.41 5.45 23.81
CA ASN A 148 -8.34 4.46 24.05
C ASN A 148 -7.82 3.80 22.76
N VAL A 149 -7.93 4.50 21.64
CA VAL A 149 -7.55 3.98 20.32
C VAL A 149 -6.03 3.94 20.20
N HIS A 150 -5.53 2.76 19.86
CA HIS A 150 -4.12 2.50 19.62
C HIS A 150 -3.80 2.50 18.12
N ASN A 151 -4.66 1.88 17.31
CA ASN A 151 -4.46 1.69 15.87
C ASN A 151 -5.46 2.50 15.05
N LEU A 152 -4.93 3.29 14.12
CA LEU A 152 -5.69 4.02 13.11
C LEU A 152 -5.33 3.45 11.74
N ARG A 153 -6.32 2.91 11.03
CA ARG A 153 -6.13 2.31 9.71
C ARG A 153 -7.00 2.96 8.67
N PHE A 154 -6.45 3.25 7.50
CA PHE A 154 -7.17 3.69 6.32
C PHE A 154 -7.05 2.60 5.26
N THR A 155 -8.18 2.13 4.73
CA THR A 155 -8.15 1.05 3.75
C THR A 155 -9.22 1.17 2.67
N SER A 156 -8.92 0.60 1.51
CA SER A 156 -9.92 0.31 0.49
C SER A 156 -10.66 -0.98 0.86
N PRO A 157 -11.94 -1.15 0.47
CA PRO A 157 -12.56 -2.46 0.45
C PRO A 157 -11.66 -3.44 -0.32
N GLU A 158 -11.29 -4.54 0.32
CA GLU A 158 -10.59 -5.64 -0.35
C GLU A 158 -11.58 -6.29 -1.32
N TYR A 159 -11.44 -5.99 -2.62
CA TYR A 159 -12.19 -6.67 -3.67
C TYR A 159 -11.61 -8.07 -3.98
N ASP A 160 -10.46 -8.38 -3.37
CA ASP A 160 -9.62 -9.55 -3.65
C ASP A 160 -9.90 -10.77 -2.75
N GLU A 161 -10.46 -10.59 -1.54
CA GLU A 161 -10.43 -11.62 -0.48
C GLU A 161 -11.77 -12.28 -0.12
N PHE A 162 -12.83 -12.07 -0.90
CA PHE A 162 -14.05 -12.86 -0.68
C PHE A 162 -13.99 -14.17 -1.47
N ASP A 163 -13.59 -15.21 -0.74
CA ASP A 163 -13.80 -16.61 -1.07
C ASP A 163 -15.19 -16.78 -1.71
N HIS A 164 -15.23 -17.35 -2.92
CA HIS A 164 -16.38 -17.35 -3.85
C HIS A 164 -17.59 -18.18 -3.38
N LEU A 165 -17.76 -18.37 -2.08
CA LEU A 165 -18.73 -19.29 -1.51
C LEU A 165 -20.00 -18.54 -1.08
N HIS A 166 -20.95 -18.52 -2.02
CA HIS A 166 -22.39 -18.55 -1.75
C HIS A 166 -23.17 -17.24 -1.53
N LEU A 167 -22.80 -16.12 -2.17
CA LEU A 167 -23.80 -15.07 -2.36
C LEU A 167 -24.77 -15.50 -3.49
N PRO A 168 -26.09 -15.62 -3.21
CA PRO A 168 -27.06 -16.01 -4.22
C PRO A 168 -27.00 -15.02 -5.38
N VAL A 169 -26.98 -15.57 -6.60
CA VAL A 169 -26.94 -14.81 -7.85
C VAL A 169 -28.22 -13.97 -7.93
N GLN A 170 -28.12 -12.68 -7.57
CA GLN A 170 -29.10 -11.73 -8.07
C GLN A 170 -28.86 -11.57 -9.58
N PRO A 171 -29.92 -11.54 -10.41
CA PRO A 171 -29.85 -11.40 -11.87
C PRO A 171 -29.35 -10.02 -12.32
N ASP A 172 -29.06 -9.12 -11.38
CA ASP A 172 -28.68 -7.74 -11.61
C ASP A 172 -27.21 -7.62 -12.09
N CYS A 173 -26.96 -6.78 -13.09
CA CYS A 173 -25.62 -6.32 -13.46
C CYS A 173 -25.04 -5.51 -12.27
N VAL A 174 -24.32 -6.19 -11.38
CA VAL A 174 -23.75 -5.61 -10.15
C VAL A 174 -22.27 -5.95 -10.11
N ILE A 175 -21.44 -4.95 -9.79
CA ILE A 175 -20.02 -5.17 -9.56
C ILE A 175 -19.84 -5.95 -8.25
N ARG A 176 -19.29 -7.16 -8.38
CA ARG A 176 -18.94 -8.04 -7.25
C ARG A 176 -17.43 -8.00 -6.96
N PRO A 177 -16.98 -8.49 -5.79
CA PRO A 177 -15.62 -8.97 -5.63
C PRO A 177 -15.32 -9.95 -6.77
N HIS A 178 -14.18 -9.80 -7.41
CA HIS A 178 -13.79 -10.59 -8.57
C HIS A 178 -12.28 -10.76 -8.59
N HIS A 179 -11.84 -11.86 -9.18
CA HIS A 179 -10.42 -12.15 -9.23
C HIS A 179 -9.74 -11.20 -10.20
N HIS A 180 -8.62 -10.63 -9.81
CA HIS A 180 -7.78 -9.87 -10.71
C HIS A 180 -6.74 -10.80 -11.32
N ASP A 181 -6.95 -11.14 -12.58
CA ASP A 181 -6.02 -11.90 -13.40
C ASP A 181 -5.46 -10.99 -14.50
N GLN A 182 -4.82 -11.58 -15.52
CA GLN A 182 -4.34 -10.81 -16.65
C GLN A 182 -5.51 -10.13 -17.42
N SER A 183 -6.73 -10.72 -17.44
CA SER A 183 -7.97 -10.25 -18.12
C SER A 183 -8.61 -9.03 -17.48
N HIS A 184 -8.48 -8.90 -16.16
CA HIS A 184 -8.94 -7.75 -15.42
C HIS A 184 -7.91 -7.33 -14.38
N ARG A 185 -6.98 -6.47 -14.82
CA ARG A 185 -5.87 -6.02 -13.97
C ARG A 185 -6.38 -5.26 -12.75
N ARG A 186 -5.94 -5.68 -11.56
CA ARG A 186 -6.16 -5.03 -10.24
C ARG A 186 -5.99 -3.52 -10.28
N GLU A 187 -5.02 -3.08 -11.06
CA GLU A 187 -4.63 -1.69 -11.27
C GLU A 187 -5.77 -0.85 -11.88
N LYS A 188 -6.54 -1.41 -12.82
CA LYS A 188 -7.69 -0.74 -13.45
C LYS A 188 -8.80 -0.50 -12.42
N CYS A 189 -9.11 -1.51 -11.61
CA CYS A 189 -10.08 -1.39 -10.52
C CYS A 189 -9.65 -0.37 -9.47
N ARG A 190 -8.43 -0.49 -8.96
CA ARG A 190 -7.88 0.41 -7.93
C ARG A 190 -7.83 1.87 -8.40
N ARG A 191 -7.48 2.14 -9.66
CA ARG A 191 -7.45 3.49 -10.21
C ARG A 191 -8.80 4.20 -10.16
N VAL A 192 -9.91 3.48 -10.38
CA VAL A 192 -11.24 4.08 -10.30
C VAL A 192 -11.63 4.39 -8.85
N ALA A 193 -11.12 3.61 -7.90
CA ALA A 193 -11.31 3.83 -6.47
C ALA A 193 -10.41 4.93 -5.90
N ALA A 194 -9.31 5.29 -6.57
CA ALA A 194 -8.32 6.25 -6.07
C ALA A 194 -8.90 7.62 -5.62
N PRO A 195 -9.80 8.28 -6.36
CA PRO A 195 -10.42 9.52 -5.88
C PRO A 195 -11.29 9.33 -4.63
N VAL A 196 -11.82 8.12 -4.42
CA VAL A 196 -12.58 7.77 -3.21
C VAL A 196 -11.64 7.62 -2.02
N GLY A 197 -10.50 6.96 -2.20
CA GLY A 197 -9.51 6.79 -1.13
C GLY A 197 -8.86 8.12 -0.72
N ASP A 198 -8.56 9.01 -1.67
CA ASP A 198 -8.11 10.38 -1.36
C ASP A 198 -9.14 11.14 -0.49
N ALA A 199 -10.42 11.08 -0.87
CA ALA A 199 -11.49 11.75 -0.15
C ALA A 199 -11.74 11.12 1.23
N LEU A 200 -11.62 9.78 1.36
CA LEU A 200 -11.68 9.07 2.63
C LEU A 200 -10.58 9.53 3.56
N PHE A 201 -9.34 9.54 3.08
CA PHE A 201 -8.18 9.95 3.85
C PHE A 201 -8.35 11.39 4.33
N ALA A 202 -8.73 12.30 3.44
CA ALA A 202 -9.03 13.69 3.77
C ALA A 202 -10.11 13.84 4.86
N ALA A 203 -11.24 13.14 4.72
CA ALA A 203 -12.34 13.19 5.67
C ALA A 203 -11.94 12.61 7.04
N GLY A 204 -11.29 11.45 7.07
CA GLY A 204 -10.84 10.82 8.31
C GLY A 204 -9.79 11.66 9.04
N ILE A 205 -8.83 12.24 8.32
CA ILE A 205 -7.85 13.17 8.90
C ILE A 205 -8.51 14.38 9.55
N ALA A 206 -9.51 14.99 8.87
CA ALA A 206 -10.26 16.11 9.43
C ALA A 206 -11.00 15.70 10.73
N CYS A 207 -11.64 14.54 10.74
CA CYS A 207 -12.35 14.03 11.92
C CYS A 207 -11.40 13.70 13.07
N LEU A 208 -10.26 13.06 12.79
CA LEU A 208 -9.22 12.76 13.78
C LEU A 208 -8.66 14.04 14.41
N ALA A 209 -8.40 15.07 13.59
CA ALA A 209 -7.95 16.37 14.05
C ALA A 209 -8.99 17.07 14.94
N ASP A 210 -10.27 17.07 14.55
CA ASP A 210 -11.35 17.70 15.32
C ASP A 210 -11.71 16.94 16.61
N ALA A 211 -11.45 15.63 16.64
CA ALA A 211 -11.63 14.77 17.82
C ALA A 211 -10.37 14.72 18.71
N ASN A 212 -9.22 15.21 18.23
CA ASN A 212 -7.93 15.16 18.92
C ASN A 212 -7.54 13.73 19.35
N VAL A 213 -7.71 12.76 18.45
CA VAL A 213 -7.36 11.35 18.70
C VAL A 213 -5.85 11.16 18.59
N LYS A 214 -5.27 10.42 19.53
CA LYS A 214 -3.82 10.18 19.61
C LYS A 214 -3.52 8.68 19.51
N GLY A 215 -3.49 8.18 18.28
CA GLY A 215 -3.08 6.80 18.00
C GLY A 215 -1.56 6.61 18.14
N GLN A 216 -1.15 5.36 18.35
CA GLN A 216 0.25 4.94 18.36
C GLN A 216 0.65 4.23 17.06
N VAL A 217 -0.32 3.68 16.33
CA VAL A 217 -0.11 3.07 15.01
C VAL A 217 -0.96 3.79 13.98
N LEU A 218 -0.33 4.17 12.87
CA LEU A 218 -0.99 4.70 11.68
C LEU A 218 -0.68 3.78 10.49
N ASP A 219 -1.71 3.20 9.90
CA ASP A 219 -1.63 2.36 8.72
C ASP A 219 -2.48 2.97 7.59
N VAL A 220 -1.88 3.12 6.41
CA VAL A 220 -2.54 3.68 5.22
C VAL A 220 -2.35 2.73 4.05
N ALA A 221 -3.38 1.95 3.76
CA ALA A 221 -3.42 0.95 2.70
C ALA A 221 -4.69 1.15 1.83
N CYS A 222 -4.78 2.31 1.19
CA CYS A 222 -5.90 2.67 0.32
C CYS A 222 -5.46 3.11 -1.07
N ALA A 223 -6.36 3.00 -2.05
CA ALA A 223 -6.15 3.48 -3.40
C ALA A 223 -6.08 5.00 -3.40
N MET A 224 -5.07 5.56 -4.08
CA MET A 224 -4.84 7.02 -4.10
C MET A 224 -4.52 7.50 -5.52
N THR A 225 -4.79 8.76 -5.79
CA THR A 225 -4.57 9.33 -7.14
C THR A 225 -3.10 9.68 -7.43
N GLY A 226 -2.25 9.67 -6.40
CA GLY A 226 -0.87 10.16 -6.49
C GLY A 226 -0.75 11.70 -6.42
N GLN A 227 -1.85 12.42 -6.21
CA GLN A 227 -1.84 13.87 -6.04
C GLN A 227 -1.55 14.29 -4.58
N PHE A 228 -1.94 13.45 -3.61
CA PHE A 228 -1.73 13.67 -2.18
C PHE A 228 -2.14 15.07 -1.69
N TRP A 229 -3.20 15.65 -2.26
CA TRP A 229 -3.67 17.01 -1.96
C TRP A 229 -4.16 17.15 -0.51
N TRP A 230 -4.44 16.04 0.18
CA TRP A 230 -4.85 16.06 1.59
C TRP A 230 -3.83 16.75 2.51
N LYS A 231 -2.54 16.82 2.11
CA LYS A 231 -1.49 17.50 2.88
C LYS A 231 -1.66 19.01 2.96
N THR A 232 -2.47 19.61 2.09
CA THR A 232 -2.76 21.05 2.07
C THR A 232 -4.05 21.40 2.81
N LEU A 233 -4.74 20.41 3.38
CA LEU A 233 -6.00 20.63 4.07
C LEU A 233 -5.80 21.34 5.41
N PRO A 234 -6.69 22.28 5.80
CA PRO A 234 -6.61 22.95 7.10
C PRO A 234 -6.63 21.99 8.31
N GLY A 235 -7.26 20.82 8.16
CA GLY A 235 -7.28 19.78 9.20
C GLY A 235 -5.91 19.13 9.44
N TRP A 236 -5.04 19.11 8.42
CA TRP A 236 -3.72 18.50 8.52
C TRP A 236 -2.85 19.17 9.58
N GLU A 237 -2.81 20.51 9.60
CA GLU A 237 -2.01 21.26 10.59
C GLU A 237 -2.42 20.94 12.03
N LYS A 238 -3.72 20.74 12.27
CA LYS A 238 -4.27 20.42 13.60
C LYS A 238 -4.08 18.97 14.02
N LEU A 239 -3.83 18.06 13.07
CA LEU A 239 -3.63 16.64 13.38
C LEU A 239 -2.33 16.45 14.18
N ASP A 240 -2.46 15.86 15.37
CA ASP A 240 -1.35 15.50 16.23
C ASP A 240 -0.98 14.02 16.03
N LEU A 241 0.17 13.77 15.38
CA LEU A 241 0.76 12.44 15.22
C LEU A 241 1.96 12.23 16.15
N GLY A 242 2.14 13.09 17.15
CA GLY A 242 3.30 13.08 18.04
C GLY A 242 3.40 11.84 18.93
N GLN A 243 2.39 10.98 18.98
CA GLN A 243 2.41 9.70 19.69
C GLN A 243 2.54 8.47 18.78
N VAL A 244 2.58 8.66 17.47
CA VAL A 244 2.71 7.55 16.52
C VAL A 244 4.10 6.94 16.61
N GLN A 245 4.14 5.68 17.01
CA GLN A 245 5.34 4.85 17.12
C GLN A 245 5.54 3.95 15.90
N THR A 246 4.45 3.56 15.23
CA THR A 246 4.51 2.75 14.01
C THR A 246 3.73 3.43 12.90
N PHE A 247 4.39 3.65 11.77
CA PHE A 247 3.77 4.18 10.57
C PHE A 247 3.99 3.22 9.40
N THR A 248 2.89 2.76 8.82
CA THR A 248 2.87 1.92 7.62
C THR A 248 2.18 2.68 6.51
N PHE A 249 2.87 2.85 5.39
CA PHE A 249 2.36 3.55 4.22
C PHE A 249 2.45 2.65 2.99
N GLN A 250 1.29 2.14 2.57
CA GLN A 250 1.14 1.20 1.47
C GLN A 250 0.13 1.75 0.45
N PRO A 251 0.40 2.93 -0.14
CA PRO A 251 -0.54 3.56 -1.06
C PRO A 251 -0.62 2.76 -2.36
N GLU A 252 -1.83 2.49 -2.82
CA GLU A 252 -2.03 1.80 -4.09
C GLU A 252 -2.15 2.84 -5.22
N VAL A 253 -1.01 3.27 -5.78
CA VAL A 253 -0.93 4.26 -6.85
C VAL A 253 -0.22 3.65 -8.06
N ARG A 254 -0.94 2.93 -8.91
CA ARG A 254 -0.34 2.39 -10.14
C ARG A 254 -0.65 3.25 -11.38
N SER A 255 0.39 3.51 -12.16
CA SER A 255 0.28 4.01 -13.53
C SER A 255 0.08 2.81 -14.47
N ILE A 256 -0.92 2.89 -15.34
CA ILE A 256 -1.12 1.85 -16.37
C ILE A 256 -0.13 2.13 -17.50
N GLY A 257 0.75 1.15 -17.77
CA GLY A 257 1.38 1.02 -19.06
C GLY A 257 0.35 0.77 -20.16
N GLU A 258 0.48 1.54 -21.24
CA GLU A 258 -0.09 1.41 -22.58
C GLU A 258 -1.46 2.04 -22.92
N ASP A 259 -2.44 2.15 -22.01
CA ASP A 259 -3.79 2.55 -22.49
C ASP A 259 -4.24 4.00 -22.27
N LEU A 260 -3.59 4.82 -21.43
CA LEU A 260 -3.98 6.23 -21.29
C LEU A 260 -2.78 7.06 -20.83
N TYR A 261 -2.34 7.95 -21.72
CA TYR A 261 -1.49 9.11 -21.46
C TYR A 261 -2.05 9.98 -20.32
N ILE A 262 -1.82 9.60 -19.06
CA ILE A 262 -1.78 10.62 -17.99
C ILE A 262 -0.42 11.26 -18.14
N PHE A 263 -0.41 12.48 -18.70
CA PHE A 263 0.75 13.29 -19.09
C PHE A 263 1.75 13.62 -17.96
N GLU A 264 1.51 13.18 -16.72
CA GLU A 264 2.47 13.36 -15.63
C GLU A 264 3.45 12.19 -15.60
N GLY A 265 4.74 12.48 -15.78
CA GLY A 265 5.78 11.48 -15.67
C GLY A 265 5.79 10.84 -14.28
N LEU A 266 6.11 9.54 -14.22
CA LEU A 266 6.26 8.77 -12.98
C LEU A 266 7.12 9.49 -11.92
N GLY A 267 8.11 10.27 -12.35
CA GLY A 267 8.94 11.11 -11.48
C GLY A 267 8.13 12.13 -10.67
N ALA A 268 7.16 12.81 -11.27
CA ALA A 268 6.33 13.80 -10.56
C ALA A 268 5.45 13.15 -9.48
N ILE A 269 4.93 11.95 -9.75
CA ILE A 269 4.20 11.16 -8.73
C ILE A 269 5.17 10.75 -7.61
N ALA A 270 6.37 10.28 -7.97
CA ALA A 270 7.38 9.86 -7.00
C ALA A 270 7.84 10.99 -6.08
N GLU A 271 8.03 12.19 -6.61
CA GLU A 271 8.33 13.39 -5.82
C GLU A 271 7.18 13.74 -4.87
N ARG A 272 5.94 13.78 -5.38
CA ARG A 272 4.77 14.08 -4.53
C ARG A 272 4.55 13.05 -3.44
N ALA A 273 4.82 11.77 -3.72
CA ALA A 273 4.73 10.68 -2.76
C ALA A 273 5.79 10.83 -1.65
N ALA A 274 7.04 11.11 -2.03
CA ALA A 274 8.12 11.39 -1.08
C ALA A 274 7.77 12.59 -0.20
N ASP A 275 7.24 13.68 -0.77
CA ASP A 275 6.77 14.85 -0.03
C ASP A 275 5.62 14.52 0.93
N ALA A 276 4.65 13.71 0.48
CA ALA A 276 3.51 13.33 1.29
C ALA A 276 3.94 12.54 2.53
N VAL A 277 4.85 11.58 2.35
CA VAL A 277 5.41 10.82 3.47
C VAL A 277 6.27 11.71 4.36
N ALA A 278 7.11 12.58 3.79
CA ALA A 278 7.93 13.52 4.53
C ALA A 278 7.10 14.38 5.50
N VAL A 279 5.94 14.86 5.03
CA VAL A 279 5.02 15.66 5.83
C VAL A 279 4.41 14.86 7.00
N VAL A 280 4.14 13.56 6.83
CA VAL A 280 3.69 12.67 7.92
C VAL A 280 4.84 12.45 8.92
N LEU A 281 6.01 12.06 8.43
CA LEU A 281 7.20 11.76 9.23
C LEU A 281 7.63 12.94 10.11
N LYS A 282 7.47 14.18 9.66
CA LYS A 282 7.70 15.37 10.50
C LYS A 282 6.83 15.43 11.74
N LYS A 283 5.56 15.02 11.64
CA LYS A 283 4.61 15.07 12.76
C LYS A 283 4.85 13.96 13.78
N CYS A 284 5.38 12.81 13.37
CA CYS A 284 5.70 11.69 14.27
C CYS A 284 7.20 11.54 14.58
N GLY A 285 8.09 12.38 14.04
CA GLY A 285 9.53 12.13 14.10
C GLY A 285 10.14 12.03 15.51
N GLY A 286 9.53 12.65 16.52
CA GLY A 286 9.95 12.54 17.91
C GLY A 286 9.56 11.24 18.63
N SER A 287 8.67 10.43 18.05
CA SER A 287 8.09 9.22 18.64
C SER A 287 8.18 7.98 17.78
N LEU A 288 8.39 8.13 16.47
CA LEU A 288 8.42 7.04 15.52
C LEU A 288 9.56 6.04 15.82
N GLU A 289 9.19 4.78 15.98
CA GLU A 289 10.09 3.65 16.21
C GLU A 289 10.16 2.73 14.98
N ASN A 290 9.04 2.57 14.26
CA ASN A 290 8.95 1.69 13.09
C ASN A 290 8.35 2.43 11.90
N PHE A 291 9.02 2.39 10.76
CA PHE A 291 8.51 2.93 9.51
C PHE A 291 8.58 1.87 8.41
N THR A 292 7.43 1.60 7.80
CA THR A 292 7.31 0.69 6.66
C THR A 292 6.67 1.44 5.50
N TYR A 293 7.37 1.47 4.37
CA TYR A 293 6.79 1.79 3.09
C TYR A 293 6.75 0.53 2.24
N GLU A 294 5.57 0.11 1.80
CA GLU A 294 5.40 -1.07 0.93
C GLU A 294 4.25 -0.79 -0.02
N GLY A 295 4.53 -0.01 -1.06
CA GLY A 295 3.50 0.51 -1.95
C GLY A 295 3.83 0.25 -3.41
N ASP A 296 2.77 0.14 -4.20
CA ASP A 296 2.88 0.14 -5.66
C ASP A 296 3.12 1.57 -6.21
N CYS A 297 3.05 2.59 -5.34
CA CYS A 297 3.31 3.96 -5.72
C CYS A 297 4.79 4.15 -6.06
N PRO A 298 5.12 4.74 -7.23
CA PRO A 298 6.47 5.22 -7.47
C PRO A 298 6.88 6.18 -6.37
N ILE A 299 8.10 6.05 -5.88
CA ILE A 299 8.69 6.94 -4.89
C ILE A 299 10.22 6.90 -5.01
N GLN A 300 10.87 8.02 -4.68
CA GLN A 300 12.32 8.11 -4.61
C GLN A 300 12.75 8.46 -3.19
N TRP A 301 13.55 7.60 -2.57
CA TRP A 301 13.94 7.66 -1.17
C TRP A 301 15.43 7.97 -0.97
N PRO A 302 15.82 8.77 0.03
CA PRO A 302 14.95 9.71 0.74
C PRO A 302 14.46 10.84 -0.16
N GLY A 303 13.43 11.56 0.30
CA GLY A 303 13.04 12.85 -0.26
C GLY A 303 14.18 13.88 -0.17
N GLU A 304 13.98 15.07 -0.73
CA GLU A 304 14.97 16.16 -0.62
C GLU A 304 15.15 16.64 0.83
N GLU A 305 14.09 16.52 1.63
CA GLU A 305 14.11 16.97 3.01
C GLU A 305 14.65 15.92 3.98
N VAL A 306 15.63 16.34 4.78
CA VAL A 306 16.26 15.51 5.80
C VAL A 306 15.46 15.61 7.10
N ILE A 307 14.74 14.54 7.44
CA ILE A 307 13.89 14.46 8.65
C ILE A 307 14.63 13.79 9.79
N ASN A 308 14.51 14.35 11.00
CA ASN A 308 15.12 13.78 12.20
C ASN A 308 14.23 12.70 12.83
N LEU A 309 14.70 11.46 12.87
CA LEU A 309 13.98 10.29 13.39
C LEU A 309 14.81 9.57 14.48
N PRO A 310 15.10 10.23 15.63
CA PRO A 310 16.08 9.75 16.60
C PRO A 310 15.70 8.43 17.30
N LYS A 311 14.42 8.07 17.30
CA LYS A 311 13.90 6.84 17.92
C LYS A 311 13.65 5.71 16.93
N LEU A 312 13.80 5.95 15.63
CA LEU A 312 13.55 4.93 14.62
C LEU A 312 14.53 3.77 14.81
N ARG A 313 13.96 2.56 14.92
CA ARG A 313 14.66 1.28 15.07
C ARG A 313 14.52 0.45 13.81
N ASP A 314 13.32 0.43 13.24
CA ASP A 314 13.00 -0.41 12.10
C ASP A 314 12.60 0.45 10.91
N LEU A 315 13.32 0.29 9.81
CA LEU A 315 13.07 0.96 8.53
C LEU A 315 12.95 -0.08 7.43
N THR A 316 11.74 -0.24 6.89
CA THR A 316 11.47 -1.10 5.73
C THR A 316 11.03 -0.24 4.56
N LEU A 317 11.76 -0.32 3.45
CA LEU A 317 11.44 0.37 2.20
C LEU A 317 11.28 -0.68 1.09
N GLY A 318 10.02 -0.90 0.72
CA GLY A 318 9.58 -1.82 -0.31
C GLY A 318 9.03 -1.08 -1.52
N GLY A 319 9.57 -1.39 -2.70
CA GLY A 319 9.22 -0.73 -3.95
C GLY A 319 9.79 0.69 -4.07
N GLY A 320 10.01 1.12 -5.32
CA GLY A 320 10.54 2.45 -5.65
C GLY A 320 12.06 2.48 -5.81
N SER A 321 12.63 3.68 -5.75
CA SER A 321 14.06 3.90 -6.01
C SER A 321 14.78 4.62 -4.87
N ILE A 322 16.10 4.42 -4.76
CA ILE A 322 16.95 5.03 -3.74
C ILE A 322 17.85 6.11 -4.36
N ARG A 323 17.72 7.35 -3.87
CA ARG A 323 18.67 8.44 -4.01
C ARG A 323 19.89 8.19 -3.15
N SER A 324 20.80 7.37 -3.67
CA SER A 324 22.00 6.87 -2.97
C SER A 324 22.77 7.95 -2.20
N ARG A 325 23.01 9.10 -2.83
CA ARG A 325 23.77 10.23 -2.25
C ARG A 325 23.12 10.85 -1.02
N ASN A 326 21.79 10.82 -0.94
CA ASN A 326 21.06 11.43 0.17
C ASN A 326 20.93 10.45 1.35
N LEU A 327 21.06 9.14 1.11
CA LEU A 327 20.84 8.11 2.10
C LEU A 327 21.78 8.24 3.31
N ARG A 328 23.08 8.50 3.09
CA ARG A 328 24.06 8.72 4.18
C ARG A 328 23.62 9.81 5.14
N THR A 329 23.19 10.96 4.60
CA THR A 329 22.72 12.09 5.41
C THR A 329 21.45 11.75 6.17
N TRP A 330 20.56 10.96 5.56
CA TRP A 330 19.31 10.54 6.17
C TRP A 330 19.50 9.50 7.27
N MET A 331 20.32 8.47 7.06
CA MET A 331 20.67 7.47 8.08
C MET A 331 21.37 8.10 9.28
N ALA A 332 22.18 9.15 9.08
CA ALA A 332 22.79 9.88 10.19
C ALA A 332 21.76 10.54 11.14
N LYS A 333 20.50 10.69 10.70
CA LYS A 333 19.37 11.18 11.51
C LYS A 333 18.59 10.07 12.22
N MET A 334 19.06 8.83 12.12
CA MET A 334 18.42 7.64 12.70
C MET A 334 19.40 6.88 13.60
N PRO A 335 20.03 7.53 14.62
CA PRO A 335 21.06 6.91 15.45
C PRO A 335 20.62 5.68 16.26
N SER A 336 19.31 5.37 16.27
CA SER A 336 18.74 4.21 16.94
C SER A 336 18.40 3.07 16.00
N LEU A 337 18.69 3.19 14.70
CA LEU A 337 18.34 2.18 13.70
C LEU A 337 19.01 0.85 14.01
N GLN A 338 18.21 -0.21 14.00
CA GLN A 338 18.57 -1.60 14.32
C GLN A 338 18.22 -2.54 13.17
N LEU A 339 17.21 -2.23 12.39
CA LEU A 339 16.80 -2.96 11.19
C LEU A 339 16.67 -2.00 10.01
N PHE A 340 17.37 -2.31 8.92
CA PHE A 340 17.23 -1.64 7.64
C PHE A 340 16.93 -2.67 6.55
N GLU A 341 15.73 -2.58 5.98
CA GLU A 341 15.25 -3.49 4.95
C GLU A 341 14.95 -2.74 3.64
N LEU A 342 15.49 -3.25 2.54
CA LEU A 342 15.18 -2.83 1.18
C LEU A 342 14.60 -4.02 0.40
N SER A 343 13.39 -3.84 -0.13
CA SER A 343 12.66 -4.87 -0.88
C SER A 343 12.28 -4.33 -2.26
N TYR A 344 12.52 -5.07 -3.35
CA TYR A 344 12.11 -4.67 -4.71
C TYR A 344 12.53 -3.24 -5.09
N THR A 345 13.75 -2.85 -4.75
CA THR A 345 14.23 -1.47 -4.81
C THR A 345 15.37 -1.31 -5.81
N ASP A 346 15.35 -0.23 -6.59
CA ASP A 346 16.44 0.15 -7.50
C ASP A 346 17.15 1.45 -7.07
N LEU A 347 18.16 1.89 -7.83
CA LEU A 347 18.92 3.13 -7.58
C LEU A 347 18.45 4.34 -8.42
N GLY A 348 17.29 4.25 -9.07
CA GLY A 348 16.77 5.30 -9.95
C GLY A 348 17.75 5.66 -11.06
N ASP A 349 18.06 6.96 -11.20
CA ASP A 349 18.86 7.56 -12.29
C ASP A 349 20.33 7.06 -12.37
N HIS A 350 20.78 6.23 -11.43
CA HIS A 350 22.15 5.72 -11.33
C HIS A 350 22.18 4.21 -11.14
N MET A 351 21.53 3.47 -12.06
CA MET A 351 21.20 2.03 -11.94
C MET A 351 22.33 1.12 -11.41
N TYR A 352 23.61 1.49 -11.51
CA TYR A 352 24.73 0.62 -11.11
C TYR A 352 25.78 1.27 -10.18
N SER A 353 26.04 2.59 -10.29
CA SER A 353 27.16 3.21 -9.55
C SER A 353 26.82 3.73 -8.14
N GLY A 354 25.55 3.79 -7.76
CA GLY A 354 25.11 4.37 -6.47
C GLY A 354 25.16 3.41 -5.28
N TRP A 355 25.30 2.10 -5.48
CA TRP A 355 25.23 1.12 -4.39
C TRP A 355 26.35 1.30 -3.38
N LEU A 356 27.52 1.78 -3.82
CA LEU A 356 28.61 2.10 -2.91
C LEU A 356 28.21 3.14 -1.88
N ASP A 357 27.48 4.21 -2.26
CA ASP A 357 27.00 5.23 -1.30
C ASP A 357 26.05 4.61 -0.26
N VAL A 358 25.22 3.65 -0.69
CA VAL A 358 24.29 2.93 0.18
C VAL A 358 25.05 2.07 1.19
N PHE A 359 26.00 1.27 0.71
CA PHE A 359 26.80 0.40 1.57
C PHE A 359 27.69 1.21 2.51
N ASP A 360 28.23 2.34 2.05
CA ASP A 360 28.97 3.28 2.89
C ASP A 360 28.09 3.87 4.00
N ALA A 361 26.84 4.20 3.69
CA ALA A 361 25.90 4.73 4.69
C ALA A 361 25.63 3.69 5.80
N ILE A 362 25.50 2.41 5.43
CA ILE A 362 25.34 1.29 6.36
C ILE A 362 26.62 1.06 7.17
N ARG A 363 27.77 0.90 6.49
CA ARG A 363 29.08 0.63 7.11
C ARG A 363 29.46 1.70 8.13
N ASN A 364 29.14 2.96 7.85
CA ASN A 364 29.51 4.09 8.71
C ASN A 364 28.43 4.47 9.73
N HIS A 365 27.35 3.69 9.85
CA HIS A 365 26.31 3.96 10.84
C HIS A 365 26.86 3.77 12.28
N PRO A 366 26.52 4.64 13.25
CA PRO A 366 27.12 4.62 14.59
C PRO A 366 26.75 3.41 15.46
N LYS A 367 25.75 2.63 15.06
CA LYS A 367 25.34 1.37 15.70
C LYS A 367 25.31 0.28 14.66
N GLY A 368 25.64 -0.94 15.07
CA GLY A 368 25.34 -2.07 14.22
C GLY A 368 23.86 -2.29 14.02
N MET A 369 23.53 -2.82 12.85
CA MET A 369 22.16 -3.08 12.43
C MET A 369 22.07 -4.41 11.69
N SER A 370 20.87 -4.97 11.67
CA SER A 370 20.45 -5.99 10.73
C SER A 370 20.07 -5.32 9.41
N VAL A 371 20.59 -5.85 8.32
CA VAL A 371 20.42 -5.37 6.95
C VAL A 371 19.80 -6.48 6.15
N HIS A 372 18.62 -6.22 5.61
CA HIS A 372 17.88 -7.15 4.77
C HIS A 372 17.77 -6.54 3.38
N PHE A 373 18.34 -7.21 2.39
CA PHE A 373 18.09 -6.93 0.99
C PHE A 373 17.24 -8.06 0.45
N ASN A 374 16.15 -7.72 -0.22
CA ASN A 374 15.26 -8.68 -0.86
C ASN A 374 14.95 -8.20 -2.27
N GLN A 375 15.53 -8.88 -3.25
CA GLN A 375 15.38 -8.55 -4.67
C GLN A 375 15.69 -7.07 -4.98
N ILE A 376 16.86 -6.60 -4.52
CA ILE A 376 17.38 -5.30 -4.96
C ILE A 376 18.07 -5.46 -6.32
N ALA A 377 17.86 -4.50 -7.22
CA ALA A 377 18.38 -4.58 -8.58
C ALA A 377 19.91 -4.37 -8.62
N ALA A 378 20.65 -5.35 -9.14
CA ALA A 378 22.09 -5.26 -9.44
C ALA A 378 22.36 -5.16 -10.95
N ASN A 379 23.64 -5.18 -11.34
CA ASN A 379 24.02 -5.18 -12.75
C ASN A 379 23.44 -6.39 -13.50
N ASP A 380 23.18 -6.20 -14.80
CA ASP A 380 22.71 -7.21 -15.75
C ASP A 380 21.37 -7.91 -15.40
N GLY A 381 20.52 -7.24 -14.60
CA GLY A 381 19.20 -7.76 -14.25
C GLY A 381 19.22 -8.89 -13.22
N ASN A 382 20.33 -9.04 -12.48
CA ASN A 382 20.40 -9.94 -11.34
C ASN A 382 19.85 -9.24 -10.10
N ASP A 383 19.04 -9.97 -9.33
CA ASP A 383 18.46 -9.52 -8.08
C ASP A 383 19.22 -10.10 -6.89
N ILE A 384 19.40 -9.30 -5.86
CA ILE A 384 20.18 -9.67 -4.67
C ILE A 384 19.24 -9.87 -3.50
N SER A 385 19.42 -10.98 -2.80
CA SER A 385 18.80 -11.18 -1.49
C SER A 385 19.87 -11.52 -0.45
N LEU A 386 20.02 -10.68 0.56
CA LEU A 386 21.01 -10.81 1.62
C LEU A 386 20.36 -10.54 2.98
N TYR A 387 20.68 -11.38 3.95
CA TYR A 387 20.42 -11.11 5.37
C TYR A 387 21.75 -11.03 6.10
N TYR A 388 22.03 -9.89 6.73
CA TYR A 388 23.33 -9.64 7.35
C TYR A 388 23.19 -8.79 8.61
N HIS A 389 24.08 -8.96 9.58
CA HIS A 389 24.17 -8.08 10.74
C HIS A 389 25.58 -7.50 10.84
N THR A 390 25.70 -6.16 10.83
CA THR A 390 26.98 -5.45 10.70
C THR A 390 28.01 -5.72 11.81
N ASP A 391 27.55 -6.08 13.01
CA ASP A 391 28.40 -6.35 14.19
C ASP A 391 28.66 -7.85 14.40
N ALA A 392 27.89 -8.72 13.73
CA ALA A 392 27.97 -10.17 13.89
C ALA A 392 28.60 -10.81 12.64
N PHE A 393 29.86 -10.48 12.39
CA PHE A 393 30.65 -11.33 11.49
C PHE A 393 31.16 -12.53 12.28
N GLU A 394 30.41 -13.63 12.23
CA GLU A 394 30.98 -14.95 12.51
C GLU A 394 31.74 -15.38 11.27
N GLU A 395 33.05 -15.52 11.40
CA GLU A 395 33.89 -16.12 10.38
C GLU A 395 33.36 -17.54 10.14
N ARG A 396 32.61 -17.75 9.05
CA ARG A 396 32.25 -19.09 8.58
C ARG A 396 33.56 -19.78 8.19
N LEU A 397 34.19 -20.41 9.18
CA LEU A 397 35.25 -21.38 9.01
C LEU A 397 34.62 -22.67 8.51
N GLU A 398 34.09 -22.67 7.29
CA GLU A 398 33.81 -23.92 6.60
C GLU A 398 34.57 -23.94 5.28
N ASP A 399 35.40 -24.97 5.17
CA ASP A 399 36.30 -25.31 4.07
C ASP A 399 35.54 -25.46 2.75
N GLN A 400 35.22 -24.35 2.08
CA GLN A 400 34.96 -24.36 0.67
C GLN A 400 35.92 -23.38 0.01
N GLU A 401 36.94 -23.95 -0.62
CA GLU A 401 37.65 -23.33 -1.74
C GLU A 401 36.58 -22.96 -2.79
N ALA A 402 35.96 -21.79 -2.65
CA ALA A 402 35.17 -21.21 -3.71
C ALA A 402 36.19 -20.81 -4.79
N GLU A 403 36.38 -21.70 -5.78
CA GLU A 403 37.31 -21.52 -6.90
C GLU A 403 36.98 -20.29 -7.77
N ASP A 404 35.83 -19.65 -7.58
CA ASP A 404 35.42 -18.47 -8.35
C ASP A 404 35.24 -17.21 -7.47
N PRO A 405 36.10 -16.19 -7.63
CA PRO A 405 35.99 -14.88 -6.97
C PRO A 405 34.68 -14.13 -7.22
N LEU A 406 33.91 -14.51 -8.25
CA LEU A 406 32.59 -13.96 -8.56
C LEU A 406 31.46 -14.59 -7.73
N TYR A 407 31.71 -15.73 -7.06
CA TYR A 407 30.65 -16.49 -6.35
C TYR A 407 30.53 -16.19 -4.86
N ASP A 408 31.41 -15.38 -4.28
CA ASP A 408 31.34 -15.05 -2.84
C ASP A 408 31.08 -13.55 -2.60
N ILE A 409 30.09 -13.03 -3.35
CA ILE A 409 29.59 -11.66 -3.21
C ILE A 409 29.02 -11.44 -1.80
N ASP A 410 28.29 -12.42 -1.26
CA ASP A 410 27.72 -12.33 0.08
C ASP A 410 28.79 -12.13 1.15
N ARG A 411 29.89 -12.90 1.10
CA ARG A 411 31.03 -12.70 2.02
C ARG A 411 31.75 -11.39 1.74
N SER A 412 32.00 -11.05 0.47
CA SER A 412 32.69 -9.80 0.12
C SER A 412 31.92 -8.58 0.63
N LEU A 413 30.60 -8.57 0.45
CA LEU A 413 29.72 -7.52 0.92
C LEU A 413 29.65 -7.52 2.46
N SER A 414 29.52 -8.68 3.09
CA SER A 414 29.55 -8.81 4.56
C SER A 414 30.85 -8.28 5.18
N LEU A 415 32.00 -8.66 4.62
CA LEU A 415 33.32 -8.18 5.04
C LEU A 415 33.48 -6.66 4.83
N TYR A 416 32.92 -6.13 3.74
CA TYR A 416 32.95 -4.71 3.47
C TYR A 416 32.05 -3.94 4.46
N LEU A 417 30.83 -4.40 4.70
CA LEU A 417 29.88 -3.76 5.61
C LEU A 417 30.34 -3.82 7.08
N SER A 418 31.08 -4.84 7.50
CA SER A 418 31.73 -4.92 8.82
C SER A 418 33.04 -4.11 8.93
N GLY A 419 33.48 -3.46 7.85
CA GLY A 419 34.72 -2.71 7.84
C GLY A 419 36.00 -3.56 7.87
N LYS A 420 35.92 -4.85 7.51
CA LYS A 420 37.06 -5.78 7.49
C LYS A 420 37.89 -5.70 6.21
N ILE A 421 37.25 -5.34 5.10
CA ILE A 421 37.93 -5.13 3.82
C ILE A 421 37.55 -3.78 3.21
N GLU A 422 38.38 -3.28 2.30
CA GLU A 422 38.04 -2.17 1.41
C GLU A 422 37.20 -2.63 0.22
N TYR A 423 36.58 -1.69 -0.48
CA TYR A 423 35.80 -1.96 -1.68
C TYR A 423 36.67 -2.59 -2.79
N ASN A 424 36.49 -3.89 -3.02
CA ASN A 424 37.39 -4.75 -3.80
C ASN A 424 36.91 -4.97 -5.24
N ALA A 425 37.71 -5.71 -6.02
CA ALA A 425 37.40 -6.02 -7.42
C ALA A 425 36.12 -6.85 -7.60
N THR A 426 35.82 -7.78 -6.68
CA THR A 426 34.58 -8.58 -6.70
C THR A 426 33.34 -7.68 -6.62
N LEU A 427 33.31 -6.75 -5.65
CA LEU A 427 32.19 -5.82 -5.50
C LEU A 427 32.08 -4.84 -6.69
N ARG A 428 33.21 -4.38 -7.23
CA ARG A 428 33.24 -3.52 -8.43
C ARG A 428 32.68 -4.20 -9.67
N ALA A 429 33.16 -5.41 -9.96
CA ALA A 429 32.73 -6.22 -11.09
C ALA A 429 31.22 -6.47 -11.03
N TRP A 430 30.71 -6.75 -9.83
CA TRP A 430 29.30 -7.05 -9.62
C TRP A 430 28.38 -5.82 -9.69
N LEU A 431 28.83 -4.66 -9.21
CA LEU A 431 28.06 -3.41 -9.27
C LEU A 431 28.27 -2.64 -10.59
N GLY A 432 28.83 -3.27 -11.62
CA GLY A 432 28.99 -2.65 -12.94
C GLY A 432 29.91 -1.44 -12.98
N GLN A 433 30.77 -1.26 -11.97
CA GLN A 433 31.84 -0.27 -12.00
C GLN A 433 33.06 -0.92 -12.69
N GLY A 434 33.01 -1.01 -14.02
CA GLY A 434 34.17 -1.44 -14.82
C GLY A 434 35.37 -0.52 -14.60
N ASP A 435 36.57 -1.10 -14.73
CA ASP A 435 37.87 -0.43 -14.55
C ASP A 435 38.05 0.87 -15.35
#